data_AF-A0A1R0GWM3-F1
#
_entry.id   AF-A0A1R0GWM3-F1
#
_cell.length_a   1.000
_cell.length_b   1.000
_cell.length_c   1.000
_cell.angle_alpha   90.00
_cell.angle_beta   90.00
_cell.angle_gamma   90.00
#
_symmetry.space_group_name_H-M   'P 1'
#
loop_
_entity.id
_entity.type
_entity.pdbx_description
1 polymer ?
#
loop_
_entity_poly.entity_id
_entity_poly.type
_entity_poly.pdbx_seq_one_letter_code
_entity_poly.pdbx_strand_id
1 'polypeptide(L)'
;MAGGYSGWWGAMKGPKEVGFITYTLSPFQLKTMKGFFTHGPSNMFKRTAHQVPYILPAALVLWGVVSYGNKRSEYLHSKAGHHELE
;
A
#
# COMPACT_ATOMS: atom_id res chain seq x y z
N MET A 1 -10.10 -7.21 -35.87
CA MET A 1 -10.49 -6.19 -34.86
C MET A 1 -10.45 -6.86 -33.49
N ALA A 2 -9.44 -6.61 -32.66
CA ALA A 2 -9.43 -7.14 -31.31
C ALA A 2 -10.16 -6.13 -30.39
N GLY A 3 -11.36 -6.51 -29.94
CA GLY A 3 -12.26 -5.73 -29.08
C GLY A 3 -11.79 -5.62 -27.63
N GLY A 4 -10.56 -5.15 -27.40
CA GLY A 4 -10.06 -4.84 -26.06
C GLY A 4 -10.39 -3.41 -25.63
N TYR A 5 -10.41 -3.19 -24.31
CA TYR A 5 -10.63 -1.88 -23.66
C TYR A 5 -9.48 -0.87 -23.86
N SER A 6 -8.43 -1.24 -24.59
CA SER A 6 -7.30 -0.37 -24.95
C SER A 6 -7.03 -0.42 -26.46
N GLY A 7 -6.47 0.67 -26.98
CA GLY A 7 -6.04 0.81 -28.38
C GLY A 7 -4.55 1.15 -28.50
N TRP A 8 -4.18 1.96 -29.49
CA TRP A 8 -2.79 2.40 -29.72
C TRP A 8 -2.68 3.94 -29.73
N TRP A 9 -1.46 4.47 -29.82
CA TRP A 9 -1.24 5.90 -30.04
C TRP A 9 -2.07 6.41 -31.22
N GLY A 10 -2.85 7.47 -30.98
CA GLY A 10 -3.81 8.02 -31.96
C GLY A 10 -5.21 7.42 -31.94
N ALA A 11 -5.43 6.25 -31.30
CA ALA A 11 -6.73 5.60 -31.19
C ALA A 11 -6.85 4.78 -29.89
N MET A 12 -6.66 5.42 -28.73
CA MET A 12 -6.57 4.76 -27.43
C MET A 12 -7.92 4.24 -26.88
N LYS A 13 -9.02 4.43 -27.65
CA LYS A 13 -10.40 4.03 -27.31
C LYS A 13 -10.98 4.69 -26.05
N GLY A 14 -10.40 5.80 -25.60
CA GLY A 14 -10.97 6.66 -24.56
C GLY A 14 -12.13 7.52 -25.08
N PRO A 15 -12.84 8.23 -24.19
CA PRO A 15 -13.84 9.22 -24.59
C PRO A 15 -13.20 10.34 -25.43
N LYS A 16 -14.02 11.05 -26.21
CA LYS A 16 -13.55 12.21 -26.98
C LYS A 16 -13.25 13.37 -26.03
N GLU A 17 -11.99 13.83 -26.02
CA GLU A 17 -11.53 14.97 -25.21
C GLU A 17 -11.49 16.23 -26.08
N VAL A 18 -12.12 17.31 -25.62
CA VAL A 18 -12.13 18.62 -26.32
C VAL A 18 -12.01 19.73 -25.27
N GLY A 19 -11.15 20.72 -25.51
CA GLY A 19 -11.02 21.91 -24.65
C GLY A 19 -10.00 21.80 -23.51
N PHE A 20 -9.29 20.68 -23.37
CA PHE A 20 -8.21 20.53 -22.39
C PHE A 20 -6.88 20.96 -23.00
N ILE A 21 -6.16 21.85 -22.31
CA ILE A 21 -4.83 22.32 -22.71
C ILE A 21 -3.85 21.96 -21.59
N THR A 22 -2.80 21.21 -21.92
CA THR A 22 -1.77 20.78 -20.97
C THR A 22 -0.47 21.53 -21.25
N TYR A 23 0.11 22.13 -20.21
CA TYR A 23 1.39 22.81 -20.27
C TYR A 23 2.44 22.01 -19.49
N THR A 24 3.63 21.87 -20.04
CA THR A 24 4.75 21.20 -19.38
C THR A 24 6.05 21.97 -19.63
N LEU A 25 6.97 21.88 -18.67
CA LEU A 25 8.34 22.38 -18.83
C LEU A 25 9.29 21.24 -19.13
N SER A 26 10.40 21.54 -19.82
CA SER A 26 11.44 20.54 -20.05
C SER A 26 12.06 20.12 -18.71
N PRO A 27 12.27 18.81 -18.46
CA PRO A 27 12.90 18.34 -17.22
C PRO A 27 14.28 18.96 -16.96
N PHE A 28 15.02 19.32 -18.02
CA PHE A 28 16.33 19.98 -17.91
C PHE A 28 16.27 21.42 -17.38
N GLN A 29 15.07 22.01 -17.33
CA GLN A 29 14.83 23.33 -16.75
C GLN A 29 14.31 23.24 -15.30
N LEU A 30 14.03 22.02 -14.81
CA LEU A 30 13.48 21.78 -13.48
C LEU A 30 14.55 21.28 -12.51
N LYS A 31 14.33 21.53 -11.21
CA LYS A 31 15.11 20.90 -10.14
C LYS A 31 14.45 19.57 -9.78
N THR A 32 15.09 18.45 -10.09
CA THR A 32 14.51 17.10 -10.01
C THR A 32 13.91 16.74 -8.65
N MET A 33 14.53 17.13 -7.54
CA MET A 33 14.09 16.79 -6.17
C MET A 33 13.66 18.02 -5.36
N LYS A 34 13.14 19.05 -6.03
CA LYS A 34 12.63 20.25 -5.34
C LYS A 34 11.51 19.84 -4.37
N GLY A 35 11.70 20.14 -3.08
CA GLY A 35 10.70 19.90 -2.05
C GLY A 35 10.67 18.49 -1.47
N PHE A 36 11.66 17.65 -1.79
CA PHE A 36 11.75 16.28 -1.25
C PHE A 36 11.76 16.27 0.28
N PHE A 37 12.56 17.13 0.92
CA PHE A 37 12.64 17.20 2.38
C PHE A 37 11.63 18.16 3.02
N THR A 38 11.12 19.16 2.28
CA THR A 38 10.19 20.15 2.85
C THR A 38 8.73 19.67 2.79
N HIS A 39 8.32 19.03 1.69
CA HIS A 39 6.94 18.59 1.47
C HIS A 39 6.80 17.07 1.43
N GLY A 40 7.86 16.33 1.12
CA GLY A 40 7.84 14.87 1.07
C GLY A 40 7.37 14.22 2.37
N PRO A 41 7.97 14.54 3.54
CA PRO A 41 7.60 13.91 4.81
C PRO A 41 6.16 14.16 5.22
N SER A 42 5.67 15.40 5.07
CA SER A 42 4.29 15.75 5.44
C SER A 42 3.27 15.08 4.51
N ASN A 43 3.58 14.96 3.22
CA ASN A 43 2.72 14.24 2.28
C ASN A 43 2.74 12.72 2.52
N MET A 44 3.92 12.15 2.79
CA MET A 44 4.06 10.74 3.15
C MET A 44 3.24 10.42 4.41
N PHE A 45 3.39 11.21 5.48
CA PHE A 45 2.64 11.00 6.72
C PHE A 45 1.13 11.05 6.49
N LYS A 46 0.62 12.07 5.79
CA LYS A 46 -0.81 12.16 5.47
C LYS A 46 -1.30 10.91 4.71
N ARG A 47 -0.59 10.50 3.66
CA ARG A 47 -0.96 9.34 2.85
C ARG A 47 -0.94 8.04 3.66
N THR A 48 0.08 7.84 4.48
CA THR A 48 0.19 6.64 5.33
C THR A 48 -0.89 6.64 6.40
N ALA A 49 -1.14 7.76 7.07
CA ALA A 49 -2.17 7.88 8.11
C ALA A 49 -3.58 7.50 7.60
N HIS A 50 -3.92 7.83 6.35
CA HIS A 50 -5.20 7.42 5.76
C HIS A 50 -5.30 5.92 5.48
N GLN A 51 -4.17 5.20 5.34
CA GLN A 51 -4.16 3.77 5.07
C GLN A 51 -4.01 2.91 6.33
N VAL A 52 -3.41 3.46 7.39
CA VAL A 52 -3.20 2.78 8.67
C VAL A 52 -4.47 2.11 9.22
N PRO A 53 -5.67 2.74 9.22
CA PRO A 53 -6.88 2.10 9.74
C PRO A 53 -7.31 0.84 8.99
N TYR A 54 -6.90 0.67 7.72
CA TYR A 54 -7.25 -0.51 6.94
C TYR A 54 -6.24 -1.65 7.12
N ILE A 55 -4.98 -1.32 7.37
CA ILE A 55 -3.89 -2.31 7.47
C ILE A 55 -3.65 -2.73 8.92
N LEU A 56 -3.67 -1.76 9.85
CA LEU A 56 -3.28 -1.97 11.24
C LEU A 56 -4.17 -2.99 11.97
N PRO A 57 -5.51 -2.99 11.82
CA PRO A 57 -6.34 -3.98 12.52
C PRO A 57 -6.01 -5.41 12.09
N ALA A 58 -5.87 -5.65 10.78
CA ALA A 58 -5.51 -6.97 10.25
C ALA A 58 -4.13 -7.41 10.77
N ALA A 59 -3.14 -6.51 10.75
CA ALA A 59 -1.81 -6.80 11.25
C ALA A 59 -1.81 -7.14 12.76
N LEU A 60 -2.56 -6.40 13.56
CA LEU A 60 -2.68 -6.65 15.01
C LEU A 60 -3.38 -7.97 15.32
N VAL A 61 -4.45 -8.31 14.60
CA VAL A 61 -5.16 -9.58 14.76
C VAL A 61 -4.23 -10.75 14.45
N LEU A 62 -3.56 -10.72 13.29
CA LEU A 62 -2.63 -11.78 12.90
C LEU A 62 -1.48 -11.92 13.90
N TRP A 63 -0.89 -10.80 14.31
CA TRP A 63 0.16 -10.81 15.31
C TRP A 63 -0.32 -11.38 16.65
N GLY A 64 -1.53 -11.03 17.09
CA GLY A 64 -2.15 -11.55 18.31
C GLY A 64 -2.37 -13.05 18.26
N VAL A 65 -2.94 -13.57 17.17
CA VAL A 65 -3.20 -15.01 16.97
C VAL A 65 -1.89 -15.81 16.98
N VAL A 66 -0.89 -15.36 16.23
CA VAL A 66 0.42 -16.05 16.17
C VAL A 66 1.13 -16.00 17.53
N SER A 67 1.11 -14.85 18.20
CA SER A 67 1.74 -14.69 19.52
C SER A 67 1.08 -15.58 20.57
N TYR A 68 -0.24 -15.70 20.55
CA TYR A 68 -0.98 -16.60 21.44
C TYR A 68 -0.69 -18.07 21.11
N GLY A 69 -0.77 -18.45 19.83
CA GLY A 69 -0.54 -19.82 19.37
C GLY A 69 0.84 -20.32 19.76
N ASN A 70 1.89 -19.52 19.56
CA ASN A 70 3.25 -19.87 19.93
C ASN A 70 3.39 -20.10 21.44
N LYS A 71 2.87 -19.18 22.27
CA LYS A 71 2.93 -19.31 23.73
C LYS A 71 2.13 -20.52 24.25
N ARG A 72 0.94 -20.76 23.68
CA ARG A 72 0.11 -21.90 24.08
C ARG A 72 0.76 -23.22 23.67
N SER A 73 1.33 -23.29 22.46
CA SER A 73 2.09 -24.45 21.99
C SER A 73 3.28 -24.74 22.89
N GLU A 74 4.06 -23.72 23.26
CA GLU A 74 5.21 -23.88 24.16
C GLU A 74 4.79 -24.36 25.56
N TYR A 75 3.70 -23.80 26.11
CA TYR A 75 3.16 -24.23 27.40
C TYR A 75 2.69 -25.69 27.39
N LEU A 76 1.94 -26.09 26.37
CA LEU A 76 1.39 -27.44 26.24
C LEU A 76 2.49 -28.51 26.10
N HIS A 77 3.61 -28.17 25.45
CA HIS A 77 4.78 -29.04 25.35
C HIS A 77 5.75 -28.92 26.54
N SER A 78 5.41 -28.13 27.56
CA SER A 78 6.19 -28.03 28.80
C SER A 78 5.77 -29.10 29.82
N LYS A 79 6.63 -29.36 30.81
CA LYS A 79 6.30 -30.28 31.92
C LYS A 79 5.03 -29.86 32.69
N ALA A 80 4.78 -28.55 32.80
CA ALA A 80 3.63 -28.03 33.54
C ALA A 80 2.30 -28.20 32.78
N GLY A 81 2.35 -28.22 31.44
CA GLY A 81 1.16 -28.30 30.59
C GLY A 81 0.84 -29.70 30.06
N HIS A 82 1.67 -30.71 30.34
CA HIS A 82 1.48 -32.06 29.79
C HIS A 82 0.12 -32.68 30.18
N HIS A 83 -0.38 -32.39 31.39
CA HIS A 83 -1.70 -32.82 31.85
C HIS A 83 -2.88 -32.16 31.11
N GLU A 84 -2.66 -31.01 30.44
CA GLU A 84 -3.67 -30.36 29.60
C GLU A 84 -3.57 -30.78 28.12
N LEU A 85 -2.51 -31.54 27.76
CA LEU A 85 -2.27 -32.01 26.39
C LEU A 85 -2.79 -33.44 26.18
N GLU A 86 -2.72 -34.30 27.20
CA GLU A 86 -3.33 -35.64 27.23
C GLU A 86 -4.87 -35.58 27.25
#